data_AF-A0A927ADW3-F1
#
_entry.id   AF-A0A927ADW3-F1
#
_cell.length_a   1.000
_cell.length_b   1.000
_cell.length_c   1.000
_cell.angle_alpha   90.00
_cell.angle_beta   90.00
_cell.angle_gamma   90.00
#
_symmetry.space_group_name_H-M   'P 1'
#
loop_
_entity.id
_entity.type
_entity.pdbx_description
1 polymer ?
#
loop_
_entity_poly.entity_id
_entity_poly.type
_entity_poly.pdbx_seq_one_letter_code
_entity_poly.pdbx_strand_id
1 'polypeptide(L)'
;MDYQNYYNAFRELILIADKISGTGLISDFESRQKWALDLFFQLRNRSKTILSLLPEDGAIESKTYDLSAIACLTRSLGEIYEAFYYFGIDRIEEPEAMLRFLLMKIHQESELEEIQKKFRYEEFDIKLIKESIRSLRDEAKRRYSELSSLEGYEIYDLINQGKDKFRKTLKHNKGRCLDRKTINRRIFERIHENQEIPGVGKIDLDKLEKIFEAMDTYLSNHIHVSPLAVSESAYEVMIGDKSKHFYKLLIRHNSFFLGSAIFDIAEMQNNPRISDNSKELVAESVIGYLRDLLS
;
A
#
# COMPACT_ATOMS: atom_id res chain seq x y z
N MET A 1 -21.26 -7.17 -10.37
CA MET A 1 -21.88 -6.65 -9.13
C MET A 1 -22.19 -5.15 -9.29
N ASP A 2 -23.27 -4.66 -8.66
CA ASP A 2 -23.63 -3.24 -8.68
C ASP A 2 -22.68 -2.40 -7.79
N TYR A 3 -22.62 -1.09 -8.03
CA TYR A 3 -21.79 -0.13 -7.28
C TYR A 3 -22.05 -0.21 -5.78
N GLN A 4 -23.32 -0.26 -5.39
CA GLN A 4 -23.74 -0.25 -4.00
C GLN A 4 -23.15 -1.44 -3.23
N ASN A 5 -23.06 -2.60 -3.86
CA ASN A 5 -22.52 -3.79 -3.21
C ASN A 5 -21.01 -3.64 -2.95
N TYR A 6 -20.25 -3.07 -3.90
CA TYR A 6 -18.82 -2.79 -3.67
C TYR A 6 -18.63 -1.74 -2.58
N TYR A 7 -19.43 -0.68 -2.60
CA TYR A 7 -19.39 0.37 -1.59
C TYR A 7 -19.64 -0.19 -0.19
N ASN A 8 -20.69 -0.99 -0.04
CA ASN A 8 -21.05 -1.64 1.22
C ASN A 8 -19.96 -2.63 1.68
N ALA A 9 -19.41 -3.44 0.78
CA ALA A 9 -18.32 -4.36 1.12
C ALA A 9 -17.07 -3.61 1.62
N PHE A 10 -16.68 -2.51 0.96
CA PHE A 10 -15.55 -1.70 1.39
C PHE A 10 -15.80 -1.03 2.75
N ARG A 11 -17.03 -0.56 2.99
CA ARG A 11 -17.45 -0.06 4.29
C ARG A 11 -17.34 -1.13 5.39
N GLU A 12 -17.75 -2.36 5.13
CA GLU A 12 -17.62 -3.46 6.09
C GLU A 12 -16.15 -3.79 6.40
N LEU A 13 -15.26 -3.81 5.39
CA LEU A 13 -13.81 -3.95 5.62
C LEU A 13 -13.25 -2.87 6.54
N ILE A 14 -13.68 -1.62 6.36
CA ILE A 14 -13.32 -0.51 7.24
C ILE A 14 -13.82 -0.74 8.67
N LEU A 15 -15.04 -1.25 8.85
CA LEU A 15 -15.58 -1.56 10.18
C LEU A 15 -14.80 -2.69 10.87
N ILE A 16 -14.34 -3.69 10.12
CA ILE A 16 -13.46 -4.74 10.65
C ILE A 16 -12.11 -4.14 11.07
N ALA A 17 -11.51 -3.31 10.22
CA ALA A 17 -10.26 -2.62 10.54
C ALA A 17 -10.41 -1.72 11.78
N ASP A 18 -11.54 -1.02 11.93
CA ASP A 18 -11.89 -0.23 13.12
C ASP A 18 -11.89 -1.11 14.39
N LYS A 19 -12.51 -2.30 14.32
CA LYS A 19 -12.55 -3.25 15.45
C LYS A 19 -11.15 -3.72 15.82
N ILE A 20 -10.33 -4.12 14.84
CA ILE A 20 -8.94 -4.58 15.06
C ILE A 20 -8.13 -3.48 15.74
N SER A 21 -8.18 -2.27 15.19
CA SER A 21 -7.52 -1.07 15.72
C SER A 21 -7.95 -0.70 17.14
N GLY A 22 -9.21 -0.95 17.51
CA GLY A 22 -9.77 -0.61 18.83
C GLY A 22 -9.34 -1.53 19.97
N THR A 23 -8.66 -2.65 19.69
CA THR A 23 -8.33 -3.66 20.72
C THR A 23 -7.18 -3.30 21.66
N GLY A 24 -6.61 -2.09 21.59
CA GLY A 24 -5.62 -1.60 22.56
C GLY A 24 -4.23 -2.26 22.46
N LEU A 25 -3.84 -2.65 21.25
CA LEU A 25 -2.62 -3.40 20.91
C LEU A 25 -1.30 -2.62 21.09
N ILE A 26 -1.05 -1.92 22.20
CA ILE A 26 0.10 -0.98 22.28
C ILE A 26 1.19 -1.36 23.30
N SER A 27 0.95 -2.23 24.29
CA SER A 27 1.92 -2.32 25.40
C SER A 27 3.21 -3.11 25.13
N ASP A 28 3.20 -4.19 24.32
CA ASP A 28 4.32 -5.16 24.32
C ASP A 28 4.78 -5.65 22.94
N PHE A 29 4.55 -4.88 21.88
CA PHE A 29 4.97 -5.28 20.53
C PHE A 29 6.46 -5.04 20.26
N GLU A 30 7.09 -5.98 19.56
CA GLU A 30 8.43 -5.77 18.99
C GLU A 30 8.43 -4.56 18.02
N SER A 31 9.61 -3.98 17.78
CA SER A 31 9.82 -2.83 16.88
C SER A 31 9.07 -2.97 15.56
N ARG A 32 9.14 -4.17 14.98
CA ARG A 32 8.58 -4.50 13.68
C ARG A 32 7.05 -4.57 13.67
N GLN A 33 6.46 -5.24 14.65
CA GLN A 33 5.01 -5.35 14.80
C GLN A 33 4.40 -3.97 15.06
N LYS A 34 5.09 -3.11 15.81
CA LYS A 34 4.68 -1.72 15.99
C LYS A 34 4.61 -0.97 14.67
N TRP A 35 5.63 -1.08 13.82
CA TRP A 35 5.61 -0.46 12.48
C TRP A 35 4.47 -1.00 11.60
N ALA A 36 4.23 -2.31 11.64
CA ALA A 36 3.12 -2.94 10.94
C ALA A 36 1.78 -2.36 11.39
N LEU A 37 1.59 -2.20 12.70
CA LEU A 37 0.38 -1.58 13.27
C LEU A 37 0.25 -0.12 12.85
N ASP A 38 1.31 0.68 12.94
CA ASP A 38 1.30 2.08 12.52
C ASP A 38 0.93 2.24 11.03
N LEU A 39 1.43 1.35 10.16
CA LEU A 39 1.09 1.33 8.74
C LEU A 39 -0.34 0.83 8.50
N PHE A 40 -0.80 -0.16 9.27
CA PHE A 40 -2.19 -0.62 9.23
C PHE A 40 -3.18 0.48 9.64
N PHE A 41 -2.87 1.25 10.70
CA PHE A 41 -3.66 2.41 11.10
C PHE A 41 -3.73 3.46 9.97
N GLN A 42 -2.64 3.67 9.24
CA GLN A 42 -2.63 4.55 8.08
C GLN A 42 -3.50 4.02 6.93
N LEU A 43 -3.43 2.72 6.60
CA LEU A 43 -4.32 2.08 5.61
C LEU A 43 -5.79 2.25 5.96
N ARG A 44 -6.15 1.97 7.21
CA ARG A 44 -7.50 2.14 7.74
C ARG A 44 -7.97 3.58 7.60
N ASN A 45 -7.21 4.54 8.13
CA ASN A 45 -7.61 5.95 8.12
C ASN A 45 -7.73 6.48 6.69
N ARG A 46 -6.79 6.10 5.81
CA ARG A 46 -6.85 6.45 4.38
C ARG A 46 -8.09 5.86 3.71
N SER A 47 -8.43 4.61 4.00
CA SER A 47 -9.65 3.96 3.50
C SER A 47 -10.91 4.72 3.93
N LYS A 48 -10.97 5.17 5.19
CA LYS A 48 -12.08 6.00 5.70
C LYS A 48 -12.19 7.32 4.94
N THR A 49 -11.06 8.00 4.69
CA THR A 49 -11.03 9.21 3.89
C THR A 49 -11.57 8.95 2.48
N ILE A 50 -11.10 7.88 1.82
CA ILE A 50 -11.57 7.52 0.47
C ILE A 50 -13.08 7.23 0.48
N LEU A 51 -13.58 6.43 1.42
CA LEU A 51 -15.01 6.13 1.54
C LEU A 51 -15.85 7.41 1.70
N SER A 52 -15.37 8.37 2.51
CA SER A 52 -16.06 9.65 2.71
C SER A 52 -16.09 10.57 1.48
N LEU A 53 -15.17 10.35 0.53
CA LEU A 53 -15.09 11.09 -0.72
C LEU A 53 -15.87 10.42 -1.85
N LEU A 54 -16.25 9.15 -1.71
CA LEU A 54 -17.03 8.43 -2.71
C LEU A 54 -18.53 8.73 -2.58
N PRO A 55 -19.29 8.82 -3.69
CA PRO A 55 -20.75 8.96 -3.64
C PRO A 55 -21.41 7.70 -3.05
N GLU A 56 -22.26 7.80 -2.04
CA GLU A 56 -22.87 6.62 -1.40
C GLU A 56 -23.80 5.85 -2.35
N ASP A 57 -24.56 6.56 -3.17
CA ASP A 57 -25.52 6.04 -4.16
C ASP A 57 -24.90 5.83 -5.56
N GLY A 58 -23.62 6.19 -5.73
CA GLY A 58 -22.94 6.18 -7.02
C GLY A 58 -23.44 7.26 -7.99
N ALA A 59 -24.32 8.17 -7.57
CA ALA A 59 -24.84 9.24 -8.40
C ALA A 59 -23.96 10.49 -8.31
N ILE A 60 -23.77 11.17 -9.44
CA ILE A 60 -22.94 12.39 -9.56
C ILE A 60 -23.79 13.65 -9.63
N GLU A 61 -25.10 13.52 -9.77
CA GLU A 61 -25.99 14.54 -10.33
C GLU A 61 -26.07 15.87 -9.53
N SER A 62 -25.46 15.95 -8.34
CA SER A 62 -25.47 17.19 -7.54
C SER A 62 -24.12 17.60 -6.91
N LYS A 63 -23.05 16.81 -7.03
CA LYS A 63 -21.77 17.08 -6.36
C LYS A 63 -20.58 16.90 -7.30
N THR A 64 -19.71 17.90 -7.32
CA THR A 64 -18.39 17.80 -7.95
C THR A 64 -17.46 17.02 -7.03
N TYR A 65 -16.98 15.86 -7.51
CA TYR A 65 -15.99 15.03 -6.81
C TYR A 65 -14.60 15.31 -7.36
N ASP A 66 -13.61 15.49 -6.48
CA ASP A 66 -12.20 15.62 -6.87
C ASP A 66 -11.63 14.23 -7.18
N LEU A 67 -11.85 13.75 -8.40
CA LEU A 67 -11.42 12.43 -8.86
C LEU A 67 -9.90 12.26 -8.77
N SER A 68 -9.13 13.32 -8.98
CA SER A 68 -7.68 13.29 -8.90
C SER A 68 -7.22 13.10 -7.45
N ALA A 69 -7.86 13.77 -6.49
CA ALA A 69 -7.61 13.53 -5.08
C ALA A 69 -7.94 12.07 -4.69
N ILE A 70 -9.09 11.53 -5.13
CA ILE A 70 -9.48 10.15 -4.82
C ILE A 70 -8.50 9.15 -5.46
N ALA A 71 -8.08 9.39 -6.71
CA ALA A 71 -7.09 8.56 -7.41
C ALA A 71 -5.72 8.59 -6.70
N CYS A 72 -5.27 9.77 -6.28
CA CYS A 72 -4.03 9.96 -5.51
C CYS A 72 -4.09 9.21 -4.17
N LEU A 73 -5.19 9.34 -3.44
CA LEU A 73 -5.40 8.62 -2.18
C LEU A 73 -5.43 7.10 -2.41
N THR A 74 -6.10 6.64 -3.46
CA THR A 74 -6.19 5.22 -3.82
C THR A 74 -4.82 4.63 -4.16
N ARG A 75 -4.01 5.34 -4.95
CA ARG A 75 -2.63 4.94 -5.23
C ARG A 75 -1.79 4.88 -3.96
N SER A 76 -1.88 5.92 -3.13
CA SER A 76 -1.12 5.99 -1.88
C SER A 76 -1.44 4.82 -0.94
N LEU A 77 -2.67 4.28 -1.02
CA LEU A 77 -3.08 3.15 -0.21
C LEU A 77 -2.35 1.86 -0.62
N GLY A 78 -2.13 1.62 -1.91
CA GLY A 78 -1.31 0.52 -2.40
C GLY A 78 0.16 0.65 -1.95
N GLU A 79 0.72 1.85 -2.03
CA GLU A 79 2.09 2.14 -1.58
C GLU A 79 2.26 1.92 -0.06
N ILE A 80 1.27 2.33 0.74
CA ILE A 80 1.27 2.06 2.19
C ILE A 80 1.16 0.56 2.45
N TYR A 81 0.35 -0.17 1.68
CA TYR A 81 0.22 -1.62 1.87
C TYR A 81 1.51 -2.36 1.51
N GLU A 82 2.19 -1.96 0.45
CA GLU A 82 3.51 -2.50 0.11
C GLU A 82 4.52 -2.25 1.22
N ALA A 83 4.55 -1.04 1.79
CA ALA A 83 5.36 -0.75 2.96
C ALA A 83 4.95 -1.61 4.16
N PHE A 84 3.65 -1.76 4.42
CA PHE A 84 3.12 -2.60 5.49
C PHE A 84 3.58 -4.06 5.35
N TYR A 85 3.47 -4.64 4.16
CA TYR A 85 3.95 -5.98 3.89
C TYR A 85 5.47 -6.08 4.07
N TYR A 86 6.20 -5.16 3.46
CA TYR A 86 7.66 -5.15 3.44
C TYR A 86 8.29 -4.98 4.82
N PHE A 87 7.71 -4.12 5.66
CA PHE A 87 8.20 -3.86 7.03
C PHE A 87 7.56 -4.76 8.07
N GLY A 88 6.30 -5.14 7.91
CA GLY A 88 5.55 -5.83 8.95
C GLY A 88 5.42 -7.34 8.77
N ILE A 89 5.28 -7.81 7.53
CA ILE A 89 4.80 -9.18 7.24
C ILE A 89 5.86 -10.09 6.64
N ASP A 90 6.75 -9.56 5.80
CA ASP A 90 7.78 -10.35 5.10
C ASP A 90 8.64 -11.17 6.07
N ARG A 91 9.01 -12.42 5.78
CA ARG A 91 9.78 -13.24 6.75
C ARG A 91 11.27 -12.95 6.65
N ILE A 92 11.67 -11.80 7.15
CA ILE A 92 13.05 -11.32 7.16
C ILE A 92 13.58 -11.20 8.59
N GLU A 93 14.91 -11.26 8.72
CA GLU A 93 15.59 -11.08 10.01
C GLU A 93 15.52 -9.61 10.46
N GLU A 94 15.48 -9.39 11.77
CA GLU A 94 15.35 -8.04 12.36
C GLU A 94 16.45 -7.06 11.91
N PRO A 95 17.73 -7.45 11.76
CA PRO A 95 18.75 -6.53 11.24
C PRO A 95 18.45 -6.06 9.81
N GLU A 96 17.92 -6.95 8.96
CA GLU A 96 17.49 -6.59 7.60
C GLU A 96 16.27 -5.67 7.64
N ALA A 97 15.27 -5.97 8.47
CA ALA A 97 14.08 -5.13 8.65
C ALA A 97 14.46 -3.70 9.09
N MET A 98 15.39 -3.59 10.04
CA MET A 98 15.91 -2.31 10.52
C MET A 98 16.63 -1.54 9.42
N LEU A 99 17.50 -2.21 8.65
CA LEU A 99 18.18 -1.59 7.52
C LEU A 99 17.18 -1.06 6.49
N ARG A 100 16.20 -1.88 6.12
CA ARG A 100 15.11 -1.49 5.21
C ARG A 100 14.39 -0.24 5.71
N PHE A 101 14.07 -0.19 7.01
CA PHE A 101 13.38 0.95 7.63
C PHE A 101 14.22 2.24 7.54
N LEU A 102 15.52 2.14 7.84
CA LEU A 102 16.46 3.26 7.74
C LEU A 102 16.55 3.78 6.30
N LEU A 103 16.59 2.88 5.31
CA LEU A 103 16.59 3.28 3.90
C LEU A 103 15.32 4.04 3.49
N MET A 104 14.16 3.60 3.96
CA MET A 104 12.90 4.34 3.76
C MET A 104 12.96 5.73 4.41
N LYS A 105 13.45 5.83 5.65
CA LYS A 105 13.61 7.12 6.34
C LYS A 105 14.55 8.06 5.60
N ILE A 106 15.69 7.55 5.13
CA ILE A 106 16.62 8.31 4.29
C ILE A 106 15.93 8.82 3.02
N HIS A 107 15.12 7.99 2.38
CA HIS A 107 14.38 8.39 1.18
C HIS A 107 13.38 9.52 1.47
N GLN A 108 12.55 9.36 2.50
CA GLN A 108 11.56 10.36 2.93
C GLN A 108 12.22 11.72 3.24
N GLU A 109 13.28 11.71 4.04
CA GLU A 109 14.02 12.94 4.38
C GLU A 109 14.68 13.57 3.15
N SER A 110 15.19 12.75 2.22
CA SER A 110 15.78 13.26 0.97
C SER A 110 14.74 13.90 0.05
N GLU A 111 13.51 13.36 -0.01
CA GLU A 111 12.41 13.99 -0.74
C GLU A 111 11.96 15.30 -0.09
N LEU A 112 11.90 15.33 1.23
CA LEU A 112 11.62 16.57 1.97
C LEU A 112 12.68 17.63 1.69
N GLU A 113 13.97 17.26 1.68
CA GLU A 113 15.06 18.17 1.31
C GLU A 113 14.90 18.74 -0.11
N GLU A 114 14.50 17.92 -1.08
CA GLU A 114 14.26 18.34 -2.46
C GLU A 114 13.07 19.29 -2.60
N ILE A 115 11.95 18.98 -1.92
CA ILE A 115 10.77 19.86 -1.86
C ILE A 115 11.18 21.21 -1.26
N GLN A 116 11.92 21.20 -0.16
CA GLN A 116 12.38 22.43 0.49
C GLN A 116 13.26 23.28 -0.42
N LYS A 117 14.23 22.67 -1.11
CA LYS A 117 15.06 23.35 -2.11
C LYS A 117 14.23 23.98 -3.25
N LYS A 118 13.17 23.29 -3.68
CA LYS A 118 12.33 23.74 -4.79
C LYS A 118 11.43 24.92 -4.42
N PHE A 119 10.83 24.88 -3.22
CA PHE A 119 9.84 25.87 -2.80
C PHE A 119 10.40 26.99 -1.91
N ARG A 120 11.65 26.88 -1.46
CA ARG A 120 12.35 27.89 -0.62
C ARG A 120 11.54 28.28 0.63
N TYR A 121 10.97 27.31 1.34
CA TYR A 121 10.29 27.66 2.60
C TYR A 121 11.33 28.18 3.60
N GLU A 122 11.21 29.47 3.95
CA GLU A 122 12.13 30.15 4.87
C GLU A 122 12.04 29.61 6.30
N GLU A 123 10.91 28.97 6.65
CA GLU A 123 10.65 28.44 8.00
C GLU A 123 11.30 27.08 8.29
N PHE A 124 11.81 26.37 7.30
CA PHE A 124 12.31 25.01 7.49
C PHE A 124 13.85 24.96 7.47
N ASP A 125 14.43 24.44 8.56
CA ASP A 125 15.88 24.34 8.64
C ASP A 125 16.40 23.15 7.81
N ILE A 126 16.77 23.44 6.56
CA ILE A 126 17.44 22.49 5.65
C ILE A 126 18.66 21.84 6.32
N LYS A 127 19.32 22.54 7.26
CA LYS A 127 20.46 21.98 8.00
C LYS A 127 20.02 20.81 8.88
N LEU A 128 18.90 20.92 9.58
CA LEU A 128 18.35 19.84 10.41
C LEU A 128 17.99 18.62 9.56
N ILE A 129 17.36 18.81 8.39
CA ILE A 129 17.06 17.70 7.48
C ILE A 129 18.35 17.01 7.02
N LYS A 130 19.36 17.77 6.61
CA LYS A 130 20.66 17.21 6.19
C LYS A 130 21.37 16.45 7.30
N GLU A 131 21.32 16.96 8.53
CA GLU A 131 21.87 16.30 9.71
C GLU A 131 21.12 14.99 10.01
N SER A 132 19.79 14.99 9.91
CA SER A 132 18.94 13.79 10.01
C SER A 132 19.31 12.74 8.96
N ILE A 133 19.39 13.13 7.67
CA ILE A 133 19.80 12.24 6.57
C ILE A 133 21.19 11.64 6.85
N ARG A 134 22.14 12.45 7.31
CA ARG A 134 23.49 11.99 7.62
C ARG A 134 23.49 10.97 8.76
N SER A 135 22.79 11.27 9.85
CA SER A 135 22.65 10.36 11.00
C SER A 135 22.03 9.02 10.60
N LEU A 136 20.96 9.04 9.82
CA LEU A 136 20.30 7.84 9.30
C LEU A 136 21.22 7.02 8.39
N ARG A 137 22.00 7.69 7.52
CA ARG A 137 22.99 7.01 6.65
C ARG A 137 24.10 6.35 7.46
N ASP A 138 24.60 7.01 8.50
CA ASP A 138 25.64 6.46 9.35
C ASP A 138 25.12 5.25 10.15
N GLU A 139 23.88 5.31 10.65
CA GLU A 139 23.22 4.14 11.27
C GLU A 139 23.00 3.00 10.26
N ALA A 140 22.50 3.29 9.06
CA ALA A 140 22.29 2.29 8.01
C ALA A 140 23.61 1.58 7.64
N LYS A 141 24.72 2.32 7.58
CA LYS A 141 26.06 1.73 7.36
C LYS A 141 26.46 0.80 8.48
N ARG A 142 26.26 1.17 9.75
CA ARG A 142 26.55 0.30 10.91
C ARG A 142 25.77 -1.01 10.84
N ARG A 143 24.45 -0.92 10.64
CA ARG A 143 23.57 -2.10 10.52
C ARG A 143 23.90 -2.96 9.31
N TYR A 144 24.28 -2.34 8.21
CA TYR A 144 24.75 -3.08 7.06
C TYR A 144 26.05 -3.85 7.35
N SER A 145 27.01 -3.26 8.06
CA SER A 145 28.23 -3.96 8.44
C SER A 145 27.94 -5.22 9.28
N GLU A 146 26.97 -5.13 10.21
CA GLU A 146 26.46 -6.28 10.98
C GLU A 146 25.87 -7.38 10.08
N LEU A 147 25.13 -6.98 9.04
CA LEU A 147 24.56 -7.91 8.05
C LEU A 147 25.59 -8.50 7.10
N SER A 148 26.60 -7.73 6.68
CA SER A 148 27.60 -8.19 5.70
C SER A 148 28.56 -9.25 6.25
N SER A 149 28.67 -9.35 7.57
CA SER A 149 29.32 -10.49 8.24
C SER A 149 28.48 -11.77 8.20
N LEU A 150 27.20 -11.67 7.84
CA LEU A 150 26.33 -12.80 7.53
C LEU A 150 26.38 -12.98 6.01
N GLU A 151 26.97 -14.07 5.52
CA GLU A 151 27.22 -14.29 4.10
C GLU A 151 25.97 -14.01 3.22
N GLY A 152 26.11 -13.14 2.21
CA GLY A 152 25.13 -13.06 1.10
C GLY A 152 24.45 -11.72 0.82
N TYR A 153 24.77 -10.59 1.47
CA TYR A 153 24.10 -9.32 1.18
C TYR A 153 24.91 -8.39 0.25
N GLU A 154 24.41 -8.11 -0.96
CA GLU A 154 24.91 -7.08 -1.90
C GLU A 154 24.09 -5.77 -1.82
N ILE A 155 23.68 -5.35 -0.61
CA ILE A 155 22.87 -4.13 -0.44
C ILE A 155 23.75 -2.85 -0.37
N TYR A 156 25.06 -2.94 -0.13
CA TYR A 156 25.88 -1.72 0.06
C TYR A 156 26.01 -0.85 -1.19
N ASP A 157 26.06 -1.48 -2.36
CA ASP A 157 26.18 -0.76 -3.64
C ASP A 157 24.94 0.10 -3.91
N LEU A 158 23.79 -0.21 -3.30
CA LEU A 158 22.56 0.59 -3.38
C LEU A 158 22.65 1.90 -2.57
N ILE A 159 23.28 1.86 -1.39
CA ILE A 159 23.30 2.98 -0.43
C ILE A 159 24.13 4.16 -0.94
N ASN A 160 25.22 3.86 -1.68
CA ASN A 160 26.17 4.88 -2.13
C ASN A 160 25.91 5.43 -3.55
N GLN A 161 25.02 4.82 -4.32
CA GLN A 161 24.91 5.11 -5.76
C GLN A 161 23.87 6.19 -6.17
N GLY A 162 23.21 6.85 -5.21
CA GLY A 162 22.22 7.91 -5.50
C GLY A 162 20.88 7.40 -6.05
N LYS A 163 19.84 8.24 -6.00
CA LYS A 163 18.42 7.90 -6.30
C LYS A 163 18.22 7.10 -7.60
N ASP A 164 18.89 7.49 -8.69
CA ASP A 164 18.68 6.89 -10.02
C ASP A 164 19.30 5.50 -10.19
N LYS A 165 20.43 5.24 -9.52
CA LYS A 165 21.03 3.90 -9.51
C LYS A 165 20.37 3.01 -8.46
N PHE A 166 19.93 3.56 -7.33
CA PHE A 166 19.11 2.81 -6.35
C PHE A 166 17.88 2.17 -7.02
N ARG A 167 17.14 2.95 -7.81
CA ARG A 167 16.00 2.46 -8.61
C ARG A 167 16.40 1.42 -9.68
N LYS A 168 17.57 1.58 -10.33
CA LYS A 168 18.06 0.62 -11.34
C LYS A 168 18.57 -0.69 -10.71
N THR A 169 19.19 -0.62 -9.55
CA THR A 169 19.74 -1.77 -8.84
C THR A 169 18.64 -2.53 -8.09
N LEU A 170 17.59 -1.86 -7.59
CA LEU A 170 16.32 -2.53 -7.22
C LEU A 170 15.72 -3.33 -8.38
N LYS A 171 15.80 -2.79 -9.62
CA LYS A 171 15.38 -3.50 -10.84
C LYS A 171 16.31 -4.64 -11.27
N HIS A 172 17.56 -4.69 -10.81
CA HIS A 172 18.53 -5.77 -11.11
C HIS A 172 18.54 -6.85 -10.02
N ASN A 173 18.33 -6.49 -8.74
CA ASN A 173 18.16 -7.40 -7.61
C ASN A 173 16.72 -7.95 -7.52
N LYS A 174 16.16 -8.38 -8.66
CA LYS A 174 14.81 -8.99 -8.79
C LYS A 174 14.60 -10.22 -7.90
N GLY A 175 15.67 -10.81 -7.37
CA GLY A 175 15.58 -11.99 -6.51
C GLY A 175 15.43 -11.70 -5.01
N ARG A 176 15.69 -10.48 -4.52
CA ARG A 176 15.87 -10.26 -3.06
C ARG A 176 15.27 -8.98 -2.47
N CYS A 177 15.15 -7.89 -3.22
CA CYS A 177 14.14 -6.88 -2.90
C CYS A 177 12.88 -7.32 -3.60
N LEU A 178 11.78 -7.52 -2.87
CA LEU A 178 10.51 -7.86 -3.48
C LEU A 178 10.11 -6.67 -4.34
N ASP A 179 10.31 -6.79 -5.65
CA ASP A 179 9.72 -5.84 -6.56
C ASP A 179 8.19 -5.93 -6.40
N ARG A 180 7.50 -4.85 -6.76
CA ARG A 180 6.04 -4.75 -6.62
C ARG A 180 5.31 -5.96 -7.20
N LYS A 181 5.83 -6.51 -8.30
CA LYS A 181 5.34 -7.74 -8.93
C LYS A 181 5.46 -8.94 -8.00
N THR A 182 6.60 -9.11 -7.35
CA THR A 182 6.86 -10.20 -6.40
C THR A 182 6.03 -10.05 -5.13
N ILE A 183 5.85 -8.82 -4.62
CA ILE A 183 4.93 -8.57 -3.48
C ILE A 183 3.51 -8.98 -3.86
N ASN A 184 2.99 -8.44 -4.96
CA ASN A 184 1.66 -8.77 -5.48
C ASN A 184 1.51 -10.28 -5.69
N ARG A 185 2.47 -10.91 -6.36
CA ARG A 185 2.49 -12.35 -6.61
C ARG A 185 2.47 -13.16 -5.30
N ARG A 186 3.27 -12.81 -4.30
CA ARG A 186 3.27 -13.49 -2.99
C ARG A 186 1.95 -13.34 -2.24
N ILE A 187 1.32 -12.17 -2.33
CA ILE A 187 -0.02 -11.95 -1.75
C ILE A 187 -1.02 -12.88 -2.43
N PHE A 188 -0.96 -12.98 -3.76
CA PHE A 188 -1.86 -13.86 -4.50
C PHE A 188 -1.59 -15.34 -4.29
N GLU A 189 -0.32 -15.75 -4.29
CA GLU A 189 0.09 -17.12 -3.96
C GLU A 189 -0.40 -17.48 -2.57
N ARG A 190 -0.27 -16.59 -1.58
CA ARG A 190 -0.77 -16.84 -0.22
C ARG A 190 -2.30 -16.90 -0.14
N ILE A 191 -3.02 -16.07 -0.90
CA ILE A 191 -4.48 -16.18 -0.98
C ILE A 191 -4.89 -17.51 -1.66
N HIS A 192 -4.11 -17.96 -2.65
CA HIS A 192 -4.39 -19.18 -3.41
C HIS A 192 -4.02 -20.47 -2.66
N GLU A 193 -2.88 -20.50 -1.98
CA GLU A 193 -2.39 -21.62 -1.17
C GLU A 193 -3.31 -21.91 0.02
N ASN A 194 -3.99 -20.88 0.53
CA ASN A 194 -4.84 -21.02 1.69
C ASN A 194 -6.26 -21.51 1.38
N GLN A 195 -6.78 -21.40 0.14
CA GLN A 195 -8.12 -21.89 -0.20
C GLN A 195 -8.28 -22.28 -1.69
N GLU A 196 -8.76 -23.51 -1.95
CA GLU A 196 -9.58 -23.76 -3.15
C GLU A 196 -10.86 -22.94 -2.99
N ILE A 197 -10.88 -21.72 -3.53
CA ILE A 197 -12.06 -20.86 -3.48
C ILE A 197 -13.20 -21.55 -4.26
N PRO A 198 -14.29 -21.99 -3.63
CA PRO A 198 -15.36 -22.68 -4.33
C PRO A 198 -15.93 -21.78 -5.44
N GLY A 199 -16.01 -22.29 -6.66
CA GLY A 199 -16.55 -21.56 -7.81
C GLY A 199 -15.63 -20.52 -8.45
N VAL A 200 -14.43 -20.29 -7.93
CA VAL A 200 -13.36 -19.57 -8.64
C VAL A 200 -12.37 -20.63 -9.06
N GLY A 201 -12.35 -20.95 -10.35
CA GLY A 201 -11.32 -21.85 -10.89
C GLY A 201 -9.91 -21.33 -10.58
N LYS A 202 -8.88 -22.07 -10.98
CA LYS A 202 -7.48 -21.65 -10.78
C LYS A 202 -7.30 -20.21 -11.25
N ILE A 203 -6.93 -19.31 -10.33
CA ILE A 203 -6.74 -17.89 -10.63
C ILE A 203 -5.53 -17.76 -11.55
N ASP A 204 -5.71 -17.13 -12.71
CA ASP A 204 -4.62 -16.76 -13.59
C ASP A 204 -3.87 -15.56 -12.99
N LEU A 205 -2.76 -15.86 -12.30
CA LEU A 205 -1.93 -14.87 -11.63
C LEU A 205 -1.35 -13.84 -12.61
N ASP A 206 -1.01 -14.25 -13.83
CA ASP A 206 -0.44 -13.36 -14.85
C ASP A 206 -1.50 -12.36 -15.35
N LYS A 207 -2.76 -12.82 -15.49
CA LYS A 207 -3.89 -11.93 -15.82
C LYS A 207 -4.15 -10.92 -14.70
N LEU A 208 -4.13 -11.35 -13.46
CA LEU A 208 -4.34 -10.50 -12.29
C LEU A 208 -3.25 -9.44 -12.18
N GLU A 209 -1.98 -9.83 -12.36
CA GLU A 209 -0.83 -8.90 -12.38
C GLU A 209 -1.02 -7.80 -13.43
N LYS A 210 -1.39 -8.16 -14.66
CA LYS A 210 -1.66 -7.19 -15.73
C LYS A 210 -2.78 -6.21 -15.40
N ILE A 211 -3.80 -6.65 -14.66
CA ILE A 211 -4.88 -5.78 -14.19
C ILE A 211 -4.32 -4.73 -13.22
N PHE A 212 -3.51 -5.14 -12.24
CA PHE A 212 -2.90 -4.19 -11.30
C PHE A 212 -1.95 -3.21 -11.99
N GLU A 213 -1.11 -3.67 -12.93
CA GLU A 213 -0.25 -2.79 -13.71
C GLU A 213 -1.04 -1.77 -14.53
N ALA A 214 -2.14 -2.21 -15.15
CA ALA A 214 -3.04 -1.33 -15.87
C ALA A 214 -3.70 -0.32 -14.94
N MET A 215 -4.14 -0.74 -13.75
CA MET A 215 -4.72 0.13 -12.73
C MET A 215 -3.73 1.17 -12.22
N ASP A 216 -2.51 0.76 -11.90
CA ASP A 216 -1.44 1.66 -11.47
C ASP A 216 -1.11 2.68 -12.55
N THR A 217 -0.99 2.23 -13.79
CA THR A 217 -0.77 3.12 -14.94
C THR A 217 -1.92 4.11 -15.08
N TYR A 218 -3.15 3.61 -14.97
CA TYR A 218 -4.36 4.42 -15.05
C TYR A 218 -4.45 5.46 -13.92
N LEU A 219 -4.20 5.08 -12.67
CA LEU A 219 -4.13 5.99 -11.52
C LEU A 219 -2.97 7.00 -11.66
N SER A 220 -1.81 6.55 -12.13
CA SER A 220 -0.64 7.41 -12.39
C SER A 220 -0.98 8.49 -13.41
N ASN A 221 -1.72 8.13 -14.47
CA ASN A 221 -2.16 9.09 -15.46
C ASN A 221 -2.98 10.18 -14.77
N HIS A 222 -3.93 9.85 -13.90
CA HIS A 222 -4.75 10.84 -13.18
C HIS A 222 -3.97 11.75 -12.21
N ILE A 223 -2.75 11.36 -11.82
CA ILE A 223 -1.87 12.14 -10.93
C ILE A 223 -0.89 13.01 -11.73
N HIS A 224 -0.47 12.55 -12.91
CA HIS A 224 0.59 13.17 -13.71
C HIS A 224 0.09 13.98 -14.92
N VAL A 225 -1.21 13.93 -15.27
CA VAL A 225 -1.74 14.95 -16.18
C VAL A 225 -1.74 16.29 -15.45
N SER A 226 -1.19 17.31 -16.12
CA SER A 226 -1.17 18.72 -15.71
C SER A 226 -2.44 19.11 -14.92
N PRO A 227 -2.37 20.02 -13.93
CA PRO A 227 -3.57 20.56 -13.27
C PRO A 227 -4.65 21.04 -14.26
N LEU A 228 -4.25 21.42 -15.48
CA LEU A 228 -5.13 21.81 -16.57
C LEU A 228 -5.75 20.62 -17.33
N ALA A 229 -5.10 19.47 -17.38
CA ALA A 229 -5.60 18.26 -18.03
C ALA A 229 -6.48 17.40 -17.11
N VAL A 230 -6.46 17.64 -15.80
CA VAL A 230 -7.52 17.20 -14.89
C VAL A 230 -8.87 17.78 -15.34
N SER A 231 -8.91 19.00 -15.89
CA SER A 231 -10.16 19.55 -16.41
C SER A 231 -10.69 18.78 -17.61
N GLU A 232 -9.85 18.25 -18.50
CA GLU A 232 -10.27 17.47 -19.68
C GLU A 232 -10.62 16.01 -19.33
N SER A 233 -9.76 15.35 -18.54
CA SER A 233 -9.96 13.95 -18.13
C SER A 233 -11.07 13.80 -17.07
N ALA A 234 -11.21 14.74 -16.13
CA ALA A 234 -12.35 14.75 -15.22
C ALA A 234 -13.66 15.04 -15.97
N TYR A 235 -13.66 15.89 -17.00
CA TYR A 235 -14.88 16.13 -17.79
C TYR A 235 -15.33 14.88 -18.56
N GLU A 236 -14.40 14.12 -19.15
CA GLU A 236 -14.73 12.87 -19.87
C GLU A 236 -15.20 11.74 -18.94
N VAL A 237 -14.69 11.70 -17.69
CA VAL A 237 -15.13 10.72 -16.67
C VAL A 237 -16.43 11.17 -16.00
N MET A 238 -16.66 12.47 -15.81
CA MET A 238 -17.83 13.03 -15.11
C MET A 238 -19.15 12.89 -15.87
N ILE A 239 -19.13 12.52 -17.15
CA ILE A 239 -20.36 12.34 -17.94
C ILE A 239 -20.84 10.88 -17.84
N GLY A 240 -21.83 10.63 -16.98
CA GLY A 240 -22.67 9.43 -16.99
C GLY A 240 -22.00 8.16 -16.44
N ASP A 241 -22.30 7.01 -17.06
CA ASP A 241 -21.99 5.67 -16.55
C ASP A 241 -20.49 5.35 -16.38
N LYS A 242 -19.60 6.08 -17.07
CA LYS A 242 -18.15 5.87 -16.98
C LYS A 242 -17.59 6.17 -15.59
N SER A 243 -18.15 7.16 -14.90
CA SER A 243 -17.76 7.51 -13.55
C SER A 243 -18.06 6.40 -12.53
N LYS A 244 -19.23 5.77 -12.63
CA LYS A 244 -19.61 4.61 -11.81
C LYS A 244 -18.62 3.48 -12.00
N HIS A 245 -18.19 3.24 -13.23
CA HIS A 245 -17.16 2.24 -13.51
C HIS A 245 -15.81 2.62 -12.86
N PHE A 246 -15.40 3.88 -12.93
CA PHE A 246 -14.20 4.36 -12.27
C PHE A 246 -14.27 4.20 -10.75
N TYR A 247 -15.35 4.61 -10.09
CA TYR A 247 -15.49 4.43 -8.65
C TYR A 247 -15.51 2.95 -8.24
N LYS A 248 -16.17 2.08 -9.02
CA LYS A 248 -16.09 0.62 -8.81
C LYS A 248 -14.63 0.17 -8.81
N LEU A 249 -13.84 0.62 -9.79
CA LEU A 249 -12.44 0.28 -9.91
C LEU A 249 -11.62 0.76 -8.69
N LEU A 250 -11.85 2.00 -8.23
CA LEU A 250 -11.20 2.53 -7.03
C LEU A 250 -11.58 1.73 -5.78
N ILE A 251 -12.87 1.52 -5.54
CA ILE A 251 -13.36 0.76 -4.38
C ILE A 251 -12.75 -0.64 -4.38
N ARG A 252 -12.71 -1.27 -5.54
CA ARG A 252 -12.09 -2.59 -5.73
C ARG A 252 -10.63 -2.59 -5.31
N HIS A 253 -9.82 -1.68 -5.85
CA HIS A 253 -8.41 -1.54 -5.50
C HIS A 253 -8.18 -1.35 -3.99
N ASN A 254 -8.95 -0.45 -3.40
CA ASN A 254 -8.82 -0.14 -1.98
C ASN A 254 -9.26 -1.31 -1.09
N SER A 255 -10.32 -2.02 -1.49
CA SER A 255 -10.81 -3.22 -0.80
C SER A 255 -9.76 -4.33 -0.82
N PHE A 256 -9.07 -4.51 -1.94
CA PHE A 256 -8.00 -5.51 -2.05
C PHE A 256 -6.88 -5.27 -1.04
N PHE A 257 -6.33 -4.07 -0.99
CA PHE A 257 -5.21 -3.76 -0.11
C PHE A 257 -5.61 -3.71 1.37
N LEU A 258 -6.77 -3.10 1.69
CA LEU A 258 -7.26 -3.12 3.07
C LEU A 258 -7.58 -4.54 3.53
N GLY A 259 -8.26 -5.33 2.69
CA GLY A 259 -8.58 -6.73 2.98
C GLY A 259 -7.33 -7.58 3.19
N SER A 260 -6.32 -7.44 2.32
CA SER A 260 -5.02 -8.09 2.48
C SER A 260 -4.35 -7.69 3.80
N ALA A 261 -4.36 -6.40 4.16
CA ALA A 261 -3.77 -5.91 5.40
C ALA A 261 -4.47 -6.47 6.65
N ILE A 262 -5.81 -6.58 6.61
CA ILE A 262 -6.58 -7.17 7.69
C ILE A 262 -6.18 -8.64 7.89
N PHE A 263 -6.09 -9.39 6.79
CA PHE A 263 -5.69 -10.80 6.81
C PHE A 263 -4.27 -10.96 7.37
N ASP A 264 -3.34 -10.13 6.91
CA ASP A 264 -1.95 -10.07 7.36
C ASP A 264 -1.81 -9.77 8.87
N ILE A 265 -2.54 -8.77 9.38
CA ILE A 265 -2.57 -8.46 10.81
C ILE A 265 -3.14 -9.64 11.61
N ALA A 266 -4.20 -10.28 11.11
CA ALA A 266 -4.82 -11.40 11.79
C ALA A 266 -3.85 -12.60 11.94
N GLU A 267 -3.05 -12.88 10.90
CA GLU A 267 -2.00 -13.90 10.98
C GLU A 267 -0.84 -13.47 11.89
N MET A 268 -0.33 -12.25 11.73
CA MET A 268 0.85 -11.75 12.48
C MET A 268 0.67 -11.86 13.99
N GLN A 269 -0.56 -11.66 14.48
CA GLN A 269 -0.79 -11.63 15.92
C GLN A 269 -1.05 -12.99 16.56
N ASN A 270 -1.26 -14.08 15.79
CA ASN A 270 -1.75 -15.37 16.32
C ASN A 270 -2.85 -15.18 17.39
N ASN A 271 -3.65 -14.12 17.27
CA ASN A 271 -4.32 -13.53 18.42
C ASN A 271 -5.58 -14.34 18.73
N PRO A 272 -5.68 -15.01 19.89
CA PRO A 272 -6.88 -15.75 20.25
C PRO A 272 -8.13 -14.86 20.40
N ARG A 273 -7.98 -13.52 20.32
CA ARG A 273 -9.07 -12.54 20.42
C ARG A 273 -9.62 -12.06 19.07
N ILE A 274 -8.96 -12.35 17.95
CA ILE A 274 -9.60 -12.26 16.64
C ILE A 274 -10.33 -13.59 16.46
N SER A 275 -11.62 -13.60 16.83
CA SER A 275 -12.46 -14.78 16.69
C SER A 275 -12.35 -15.36 15.27
N ASP A 276 -12.41 -16.68 15.13
CA ASP A 276 -12.34 -17.32 13.82
C ASP A 276 -13.41 -16.79 12.85
N ASN A 277 -14.59 -16.39 13.36
CA ASN A 277 -15.63 -15.68 12.60
C ASN A 277 -15.12 -14.38 11.91
N SER A 278 -14.18 -13.65 12.52
CA SER A 278 -13.62 -12.43 11.93
C SER A 278 -12.61 -12.77 10.83
N LYS A 279 -11.89 -13.89 10.96
CA LYS A 279 -10.99 -14.39 9.91
C LYS A 279 -11.78 -14.91 8.72
N GLU A 280 -12.86 -15.66 8.97
CA GLU A 280 -13.79 -16.12 7.94
C GLU A 280 -14.43 -14.94 7.20
N LEU A 281 -14.92 -13.93 7.91
CA LEU A 281 -15.58 -12.78 7.28
C LEU A 281 -14.61 -11.92 6.44
N VAL A 282 -13.35 -11.82 6.86
CA VAL A 282 -12.28 -11.19 6.06
C VAL A 282 -11.94 -12.04 4.85
N ALA A 283 -11.77 -13.34 5.02
CA ALA A 283 -11.50 -14.28 3.94
C ALA A 283 -12.65 -14.23 2.92
N GLU A 284 -13.90 -14.35 3.33
CA GLU A 284 -15.08 -14.24 2.47
C GLU A 284 -15.16 -12.90 1.74
N SER A 285 -14.80 -11.78 2.39
CA SER A 285 -14.79 -10.46 1.76
C SER A 285 -13.69 -10.34 0.70
N VAL A 286 -12.48 -10.80 1.00
CA VAL A 286 -11.34 -10.81 0.06
C VAL A 286 -11.58 -11.78 -1.09
N ILE A 287 -12.15 -12.95 -0.80
CA ILE A 287 -12.45 -14.00 -1.77
C ILE A 287 -13.62 -13.62 -2.67
N GLY A 288 -14.70 -13.10 -2.10
CA GLY A 288 -15.84 -12.58 -2.84
C GLY A 288 -15.41 -11.45 -3.78
N TYR A 289 -14.51 -10.60 -3.32
CA TYR A 289 -13.87 -9.57 -4.15
C TYR A 289 -13.06 -10.15 -5.32
N LEU A 290 -12.20 -11.15 -5.08
CA LEU A 290 -11.39 -11.77 -6.12
C LEU A 290 -12.22 -12.52 -7.16
N ARG A 291 -13.28 -13.22 -6.73
CA ARG A 291 -14.25 -13.89 -7.61
C ARG A 291 -14.83 -12.92 -8.64
N ASP A 292 -15.29 -11.77 -8.15
CA ASP A 292 -15.90 -10.71 -8.93
C ASP A 292 -14.95 -10.00 -9.91
N LEU A 293 -13.66 -9.99 -9.61
CA LEU A 293 -12.64 -9.39 -10.46
C LEU A 293 -12.25 -10.30 -11.63
N LEU A 294 -12.39 -11.62 -11.44
CA LEU A 294 -11.94 -12.64 -12.38
C LEU A 294 -13.04 -13.16 -13.31
N SER A 295 -14.31 -13.01 -12.92
CA SER A 295 -15.49 -13.25 -13.75
C SER A 295 -15.64 -12.22 -14.86
#